data_AF-A0A7S1RVL2-F1
#
_entry.id   AF-A0A7S1RVL2-F1
#
_cell.length_a   1.000
_cell.length_b   1.000
_cell.length_c   1.000
_cell.angle_alpha   90.00
_cell.angle_beta   90.00
_cell.angle_gamma   90.00
#
_symmetry.space_group_name_H-M   'P 1'
#
loop_
_entity.id
_entity.type
_entity.pdbx_description
1 polymer ?
#
loop_
_entity_poly.entity_id
_entity_poly.type
_entity_poly.pdbx_seq_one_letter_code
_entity_poly.pdbx_strand_id
1 'polypeptide(L)'
;ADFESATRGWMQSQDVSPDETFLWICFFCNNQYRMVEEASMTGSDDLKEIFESHLVDAGHMLVMLDSFLEPHYITRAWCIFECYVCIHRALPMTVIMPESAEDNFN
;
A
#
# COMPACT_ATOMS: atom_id res chain seq x y z
N ALA A 1 -4.73 12.37 -9.93
CA ALA A 1 -6.07 12.75 -9.48
C ALA A 1 -6.45 11.91 -8.27
N ASP A 2 -6.69 10.60 -8.43
CA ASP A 2 -7.20 9.77 -7.32
C ASP A 2 -6.19 9.54 -6.18
N PHE A 3 -4.93 9.18 -6.48
CA PHE A 3 -3.91 9.00 -5.44
C PHE A 3 -3.71 10.26 -4.59
N GLU A 4 -3.66 11.43 -5.25
CA GLU A 4 -3.52 12.72 -4.58
C GLU A 4 -4.75 13.06 -3.75
N SER A 5 -5.96 12.83 -4.27
CA SER A 5 -7.22 13.05 -3.56
C SER A 5 -7.29 12.19 -2.29
N ALA A 6 -7.04 10.88 -2.41
CA ALA A 6 -7.11 9.95 -1.29
C ALA A 6 -6.08 10.28 -0.19
N THR A 7 -4.82 10.53 -0.58
CA THR A 7 -3.76 10.87 0.38
C THR A 7 -3.98 12.22 1.04
N ARG A 8 -4.48 13.22 0.29
CA ARG A 8 -4.85 14.53 0.84
C ARG A 8 -5.99 14.42 1.85
N GLY A 9 -7.04 13.65 1.53
CA GLY A 9 -8.17 13.42 2.45
C GLY A 9 -7.71 12.73 3.74
N TRP A 10 -6.85 11.73 3.62
CA TRP A 10 -6.23 11.09 4.78
C TRP A 10 -5.40 12.08 5.61
N MET A 11 -4.51 12.86 4.98
CA MET A 11 -3.68 13.84 5.68
C MET A 11 -4.51 14.85 6.47
N GLN A 12 -5.61 15.34 5.87
CA GLN A 12 -6.56 16.23 6.53
C GLN A 12 -7.25 15.55 7.72
N SER A 13 -7.66 14.28 7.58
CA SER A 13 -8.32 13.54 8.66
C SER A 13 -7.42 13.24 9.86
N GLN A 14 -6.11 13.13 9.64
CA GLN A 14 -5.11 12.81 10.67
C GLN A 14 -4.37 14.04 11.19
N ASP A 15 -4.66 15.24 10.65
CA ASP A 15 -3.96 16.49 10.97
C ASP A 15 -2.43 16.39 10.80
N VAL A 16 -1.98 15.76 9.71
CA VAL A 16 -0.56 15.58 9.40
C VAL A 16 -0.09 16.53 8.30
N SER A 17 1.13 17.08 8.46
CA SER A 17 1.72 18.01 7.50
C SER A 17 2.25 17.27 6.26
N PRO A 18 1.92 17.72 5.02
CA PRO A 18 2.51 17.16 3.81
C PRO A 18 4.05 17.26 3.76
N ASP A 19 4.62 18.31 4.34
CA ASP A 19 6.08 18.55 4.33
C ASP A 19 6.83 17.62 5.31
N GLU A 20 6.12 17.03 6.26
CA GLU A 20 6.67 16.11 7.26
C GLU A 20 6.24 14.66 7.02
N THR A 21 5.47 14.42 5.96
CA THR A 21 4.93 13.11 5.62
C THR A 21 5.64 12.53 4.40
N PHE A 22 6.25 11.37 4.58
CA PHE A 22 6.93 10.65 3.51
C PHE A 22 6.18 9.36 3.21
N LEU A 23 5.88 9.13 1.94
CA LEU A 23 5.19 7.93 1.48
C LEU A 23 6.19 6.99 0.81
N TRP A 24 6.24 5.75 1.29
CA TRP A 24 6.85 4.65 0.57
C TRP A 24 5.79 3.92 -0.25
N ILE A 25 6.06 3.65 -1.52
CA ILE A 25 5.11 3.03 -2.44
C ILE A 25 5.76 1.82 -3.08
N CYS A 26 5.23 0.64 -2.78
CA CYS A 26 5.80 -0.64 -3.21
C CYS A 26 6.04 -0.71 -4.72
N PHE A 27 5.14 -0.18 -5.53
CA PHE A 27 5.27 -0.19 -6.99
C PHE A 27 6.50 0.57 -7.50
N PHE A 28 6.91 1.67 -6.85
CA PHE A 28 8.07 2.45 -7.26
C PHE A 28 9.37 1.91 -6.67
N CYS A 29 9.31 1.38 -5.46
CA CYS A 29 10.49 0.98 -4.71
C CYS A 29 10.91 -0.48 -4.99
N ASN A 30 9.94 -1.33 -5.34
CA ASN A 30 10.20 -2.74 -5.62
C ASN A 30 10.18 -2.95 -7.13
N ASN A 31 11.34 -3.25 -7.73
CA ASN A 31 11.41 -3.67 -9.13
C ASN A 31 10.92 -5.12 -9.26
N GLN A 32 9.60 -5.29 -9.14
CA GLN A 32 8.93 -6.60 -9.13
C GLN A 32 9.30 -7.47 -10.35
N TYR A 33 9.60 -6.86 -11.50
CA TYR A 33 10.04 -7.57 -12.70
C TYR A 33 11.40 -8.26 -12.48
N ARG A 34 12.42 -7.49 -12.05
CA ARG A 34 13.75 -8.05 -11.77
C ARG A 34 13.73 -9.01 -10.60
N MET A 35 12.90 -8.73 -9.60
CA MET A 35 12.77 -9.55 -8.40
C MET A 35 12.17 -10.93 -8.70
N VAL A 36 11.23 -11.06 -9.65
CA VAL A 36 10.71 -12.37 -10.08
C VAL A 36 11.77 -13.14 -10.87
N GLU A 37 12.57 -12.47 -11.71
CA GLU A 37 13.71 -13.08 -12.39
C GLU A 37 14.77 -13.55 -11.37
N GLU A 38 15.10 -12.74 -10.36
CA GLU A 38 16.11 -13.06 -9.33
C GLU A 38 15.61 -14.13 -8.36
N ALA A 39 14.35 -14.13 -7.95
CA ALA A 39 13.77 -15.16 -7.09
C ALA A 39 13.66 -16.53 -7.78
N SER A 40 13.63 -16.56 -9.12
CA SER A 40 13.80 -17.80 -9.87
C SER A 40 15.21 -18.40 -9.71
N MET A 41 16.19 -17.59 -9.27
CA MET A 41 17.58 -17.98 -9.04
C MET A 41 17.95 -18.16 -7.55
N THR A 42 17.40 -17.37 -6.62
CA THR A 42 17.77 -17.39 -5.18
C THR A 42 16.67 -17.88 -4.24
N GLY A 43 15.43 -18.04 -4.71
CA GLY A 43 14.27 -18.49 -3.92
C GLY A 43 13.34 -17.35 -3.49
N SER A 44 12.09 -17.69 -3.15
CA SER A 44 11.04 -16.72 -2.82
C SER A 44 11.12 -16.12 -1.42
N ASP A 45 11.91 -16.71 -0.52
CA ASP A 45 11.98 -16.29 0.89
C ASP A 45 12.71 -14.94 1.03
N ASP A 46 13.73 -14.67 0.21
CA ASP A 46 14.44 -13.38 0.16
C ASP A 46 13.48 -12.23 -0.22
N LEU A 47 12.55 -12.49 -1.15
CA LEU A 47 11.55 -11.50 -1.54
C LEU A 47 10.61 -11.15 -0.41
N LYS A 48 10.16 -12.15 0.34
CA LYS A 48 9.28 -11.94 1.48
C LYS A 48 9.97 -11.06 2.52
N GLU A 49 11.22 -11.36 2.88
CA GLU A 49 11.97 -10.59 3.87
C GLU A 49 12.17 -9.13 3.47
N ILE A 50 12.51 -8.86 2.19
CA ILE A 50 12.70 -7.49 1.68
C ILE A 50 11.40 -6.67 1.74
N PHE A 51 10.29 -7.25 1.28
CA PHE A 51 9.00 -6.55 1.32
C PHE A 51 8.57 -6.31 2.77
N GLU A 52 8.74 -7.30 3.62
CA GLU A 52 8.38 -7.23 5.03
C GLU A 52 9.21 -6.19 5.78
N SER A 53 10.52 -6.08 5.51
CA SER A 53 11.37 -5.06 6.15
C SER A 53 10.92 -3.65 5.80
N HIS A 54 10.58 -3.38 4.53
CA HIS A 54 10.12 -2.05 4.12
C HIS A 54 8.77 -1.67 4.74
N LEU A 55 7.86 -2.62 4.88
CA LEU A 55 6.57 -2.38 5.55
C LEU A 55 6.75 -2.08 7.04
N VAL A 56 7.64 -2.81 7.71
CA VAL A 56 7.97 -2.58 9.12
C VAL A 56 8.64 -1.21 9.30
N ASP A 57 9.58 -0.85 8.44
CA ASP A 57 10.26 0.45 8.48
C ASP A 57 9.30 1.62 8.21
N ALA A 58 8.33 1.45 7.31
CA ALA A 58 7.30 2.46 7.04
C ALA A 58 6.36 2.67 8.24
N GLY A 59 6.10 1.62 9.02
CA GLY A 59 5.37 1.71 10.30
C GLY A 59 3.86 1.94 10.21
N HIS A 60 3.32 2.34 9.06
CA HIS A 60 1.88 2.51 8.81
C HIS A 60 1.53 2.28 7.35
N MET A 61 0.53 1.45 7.08
CA MET A 61 0.06 1.17 5.71
C MET A 61 -1.19 1.98 5.36
N LEU A 62 -1.18 2.61 4.18
CA LEU A 62 -2.38 3.18 3.57
C LEU A 62 -2.89 2.23 2.49
N VAL A 63 -4.07 1.65 2.73
CA VAL A 63 -4.75 0.76 1.79
C VAL A 63 -5.69 1.61 0.94
N MET A 64 -5.28 1.95 -0.27
CA MET A 64 -6.11 2.74 -1.18
C MET A 64 -7.13 1.84 -1.90
N LEU A 65 -8.40 2.21 -1.86
CA LEU A 65 -9.45 1.63 -2.70
C LEU A 65 -9.83 2.66 -3.78
N ASP A 66 -9.76 2.26 -5.05
CA ASP A 66 -10.13 3.08 -6.21
C ASP A 66 -11.63 3.08 -6.48
N SER A 67 -12.37 2.13 -5.92
CA SER A 67 -13.83 2.12 -5.86
C SER A 67 -14.28 1.46 -4.56
N PHE A 68 -15.53 1.72 -4.18
CA PHE A 68 -16.15 0.98 -3.09
C PHE A 68 -16.56 -0.44 -3.50
N LEU A 69 -17.20 -0.57 -4.67
CA LEU A 69 -17.60 -1.85 -5.24
C LEU A 69 -16.52 -2.36 -6.19
N GLU A 70 -16.00 -3.55 -5.91
CA GLU A 70 -14.99 -4.24 -6.72
C GLU A 70 -13.67 -3.45 -6.89
N PRO A 71 -13.00 -3.01 -5.81
CA PRO A 71 -11.75 -2.26 -5.94
C PRO A 71 -10.68 -3.06 -6.69
N HIS A 72 -9.98 -2.44 -7.62
CA HIS A 72 -8.95 -3.12 -8.39
C HIS A 72 -7.80 -3.58 -7.48
N TYR A 73 -7.46 -2.82 -6.44
CA TYR A 73 -6.35 -3.14 -5.54
C TYR A 73 -6.52 -4.46 -4.80
N ILE A 74 -7.75 -4.91 -4.52
CA ILE A 74 -7.97 -6.22 -3.87
C ILE A 74 -7.86 -7.40 -4.85
N THR A 75 -7.67 -7.15 -6.14
CA THR A 75 -7.38 -8.20 -7.14
C THR A 75 -5.88 -8.43 -7.34
N ARG A 76 -5.04 -7.59 -6.72
CA ARG A 76 -3.58 -7.59 -6.88
C ARG A 76 -2.94 -8.41 -5.77
N ALA A 77 -2.29 -9.53 -6.14
CA ALA A 77 -1.65 -10.44 -5.19
C ALA A 77 -0.70 -9.74 -4.20
N TRP A 78 0.10 -8.79 -4.67
CA TRP A 78 1.04 -8.04 -3.82
C TRP A 78 0.32 -7.15 -2.81
N CYS A 79 -0.73 -6.44 -3.19
CA CYS A 79 -1.51 -5.61 -2.26
C CYS A 79 -2.14 -6.48 -1.15
N ILE A 80 -2.66 -7.66 -1.51
CA ILE A 80 -3.20 -8.63 -0.53
C ILE A 80 -2.09 -9.14 0.40
N PHE A 81 -0.93 -9.50 -0.16
CA PHE A 81 0.22 -9.97 0.60
C PHE A 81 0.72 -8.92 1.60
N GLU A 82 0.83 -7.66 1.19
CA GLU A 82 1.26 -6.56 2.05
C GLU A 82 0.27 -6.33 3.20
N CYS A 83 -1.05 -6.39 2.92
CA CYS A 83 -2.07 -6.35 3.97
C CYS A 83 -1.93 -7.54 4.95
N TYR A 84 -1.66 -8.74 4.44
CA TYR A 84 -1.40 -9.92 5.28
C TYR A 84 -0.17 -9.71 6.18
N VAL A 85 0.92 -9.15 5.67
CA VAL A 85 2.13 -8.86 6.47
C VAL A 85 1.81 -7.86 7.57
N CYS A 86 1.09 -6.77 7.27
CA CYS A 86 0.68 -5.80 8.27
C CYS A 86 -0.19 -6.43 9.36
N ILE A 87 -1.15 -7.30 9.00
CA ILE A 87 -1.96 -8.05 9.98
C ILE A 87 -1.07 -8.96 10.84
N HIS A 88 -0.17 -9.73 10.22
CA HIS A 88 0.70 -10.67 10.91
C HIS A 88 1.65 -9.98 11.90
N ARG A 89 2.11 -8.77 11.56
CA ARG A 89 3.03 -7.96 12.37
C ARG A 89 2.33 -6.94 13.26
N ALA A 90 1.00 -6.88 13.25
CA ALA A 90 0.20 -5.89 13.96
C ALA A 90 0.61 -4.44 13.64
N LEU A 91 0.95 -4.16 12.37
CA LEU A 91 1.21 -2.82 11.87
C LEU A 91 -0.13 -2.10 11.64
N PRO A 92 -0.24 -0.80 11.98
CA PRO A 92 -1.45 -0.03 11.73
C PRO A 92 -1.72 0.10 10.24
N MET A 93 -3.01 0.01 9.88
CA MET A 93 -3.48 0.19 8.51
C MET A 93 -4.66 1.16 8.50
N THR A 94 -4.68 2.05 7.51
CA THR A 94 -5.83 2.94 7.24
C THR A 94 -6.31 2.70 5.82
N VAL A 95 -7.60 2.46 5.65
CA VAL A 95 -8.23 2.44 4.33
C VAL A 95 -8.49 3.88 3.90
N ILE A 96 -8.07 4.23 2.69
CA ILE A 96 -8.24 5.56 2.11
C ILE A 96 -8.95 5.42 0.75
N MET A 97 -9.76 6.42 0.39
CA MET A 97 -10.48 6.46 -0.87
C MET A 97 -10.36 7.85 -1.49
N PRO A 98 -10.30 7.97 -2.82
CA PRO A 98 -10.47 9.25 -3.49
C PRO A 98 -11.93 9.69 -3.41
N GLU A 99 -12.19 11.00 -3.51
CA GLU A 99 -13.55 11.57 -3.53
C GLU A 99 -14.45 10.88 -4.58
N SER A 100 -13.89 10.54 -5.75
CA SER A 100 -14.57 9.83 -6.82
C SER A 100 -15.07 8.43 -6.45
N ALA A 101 -14.40 7.75 -5.51
CA ALA A 101 -14.80 6.45 -4.99
C ALA A 101 -15.82 6.57 -3.85
N GLU A 102 -15.73 7.63 -3.05
CA GLU A 102 -16.66 7.93 -1.96
C GLU A 102 -18.05 8.30 -2.48
N ASP A 103 -18.14 9.02 -3.61
CA ASP A 103 -19.41 9.40 -4.22
C ASP A 103 -20.27 8.18 -4.64
N ASN A 104 -19.63 7.04 -4.93
CA ASN A 104 -20.30 5.79 -5.29
C ASN A 104 -20.74 4.94 -4.09
N PHE A 105 -20.54 5.44 -2.86
CA PHE A 105 -20.98 4.80 -1.62
C PHE A 105 -22.45 5.11 -1.27
N ASN A 106 -23.02 6.19 -1.81
CA ASN A 106 -24.36 6.71 -1.48
C ASN A 106 -25.47 6.27 -2.44
#